data_AF-A0A0F9BUD9-F1
#
_entry.id   AF-A0A0F9BUD9-F1
#
_cell.length_a   1.000
_cell.length_b   1.000
_cell.length_c   1.000
_cell.angle_alpha   90.00
_cell.angle_beta   90.00
_cell.angle_gamma   90.00
#
_symmetry.space_group_name_H-M   'P 1'
#
loop_
_entity.id
_entity.type
_entity.pdbx_description
1 polymer ?
#
loop_
_entity_poly.entity_id
_entity_poly.type
_entity_poly.pdbx_seq_one_letter_code
_entity_poly.pdbx_strand_id
1 'polypeptide(L)'
;TTVTSIPVSGTALPTENLAGGQNALTERSFYQDIFDAVIPFKQVSADFDLFEPAAVVIAVTVDVAVKDNFRRDEVSQAVDTFIDSFFNQRGLDDDFLTSELETFLFNNVQGIQNVGVTLPAADVTILASEYMDKGVVTINATGGIS
;
A
#
# COMPACT_ATOMS: atom_id res chain seq x y z
N THR A 1 37.96 15.92 -22.32
CA THR A 1 37.15 16.32 -21.16
C THR A 1 37.04 15.13 -20.24
N THR A 2 37.74 15.16 -19.12
CA THR A 2 37.87 14.01 -18.20
C THR A 2 36.67 14.00 -17.27
N VAL A 3 35.84 12.95 -17.35
CA VAL A 3 34.72 12.76 -16.41
C VAL A 3 35.33 12.29 -15.09
N THR A 4 35.25 13.13 -14.07
CA THR A 4 35.66 12.79 -12.70
C THR A 4 34.47 12.12 -12.05
N SER A 5 34.58 10.82 -11.76
CA SER A 5 33.55 10.08 -11.03
C SER A 5 33.46 10.58 -9.58
N ILE A 6 32.24 10.76 -9.09
CA ILE A 6 31.97 11.06 -7.69
C ILE A 6 32.22 9.77 -6.88
N PRO A 7 33.04 9.78 -5.82
CA PRO A 7 33.21 8.60 -4.98
C PRO A 7 31.92 8.35 -4.20
N VAL A 8 31.28 7.21 -4.48
CA VAL A 8 30.16 6.71 -3.68
C VAL A 8 30.74 6.14 -2.39
N SER A 9 30.93 6.98 -1.38
CA SER A 9 31.18 6.52 -0.01
C SER A 9 29.85 6.07 0.59
N GLY A 10 29.32 4.95 0.10
CA GLY A 10 28.22 4.26 0.77
C GLY A 10 28.77 3.59 2.01
N THR A 11 28.47 4.13 3.19
CA THR A 11 28.52 3.34 4.42
C THR A 11 27.65 2.12 4.17
N ALA A 12 28.19 0.91 4.30
CA ALA A 12 27.37 -0.30 4.19
C ALA A 12 26.26 -0.21 5.24
N LEU A 13 25.01 -0.45 4.83
CA LEU A 13 23.92 -0.66 5.78
C LEU A 13 24.36 -1.80 6.72
N PRO A 14 24.28 -1.61 8.05
CA PRO A 14 24.74 -2.62 8.99
C PRO A 14 24.01 -3.94 8.75
N THR A 15 24.75 -4.99 8.43
CA THR A 15 24.28 -6.35 8.16
C THR A 15 23.93 -7.14 9.43
N GLU A 16 23.85 -6.47 10.57
CA GLU A 16 23.65 -7.08 11.88
C GLU A 16 22.24 -6.80 12.40
N ASN A 17 21.26 -7.55 11.90
CA ASN A 17 20.01 -7.72 12.63
C ASN A 17 19.47 -9.14 12.47
N LEU A 18 20.33 -10.12 12.77
CA LEU A 18 19.93 -11.51 12.95
C LEU A 18 19.68 -11.74 14.45
N ALA A 19 18.41 -11.85 14.79
CA ALA A 19 17.86 -12.32 16.07
C ALA A 19 18.11 -11.44 17.31
N GLY A 20 17.09 -10.67 17.71
CA GLY A 20 16.95 -10.23 19.11
C GLY A 20 16.45 -8.80 19.39
N GLY A 21 16.20 -7.98 18.38
CA GLY A 21 15.92 -6.54 18.57
C GLY A 21 14.45 -6.10 18.65
N GLN A 22 13.48 -6.99 18.90
CA GLN A 22 12.05 -6.64 18.81
C GLN A 22 11.50 -5.73 19.93
N ASN A 23 12.29 -5.33 20.93
CA ASN A 23 11.74 -4.72 22.16
C ASN A 23 12.36 -3.38 22.61
N ALA A 24 13.09 -2.64 21.77
CA ALA A 24 13.69 -1.36 22.22
C ALA A 24 13.81 -0.25 21.18
N LEU A 25 12.95 -0.22 20.15
CA LEU A 25 12.66 1.04 19.43
C LEU A 25 11.72 1.88 20.30
N THR A 26 12.21 2.35 21.45
CA THR A 26 11.59 3.48 22.14
C THR A 26 11.59 4.64 21.14
N GLU A 27 10.44 5.28 20.89
CA GLU A 27 10.09 6.30 19.85
C GLU A 27 11.15 7.38 19.51
N ARG A 28 12.24 7.47 20.27
CA ARG A 28 13.37 8.38 20.10
C ARG A 28 14.26 8.14 18.88
N SER A 29 14.20 7.03 18.14
CA SER A 29 15.22 6.72 17.12
C SER A 29 14.75 6.63 15.66
N PHE A 30 13.50 6.95 15.33
CA PHE A 30 13.08 6.99 13.91
C PHE A 30 13.03 8.43 13.39
N TYR A 31 12.27 9.29 14.09
CA TYR A 31 12.14 10.70 13.74
C TYR A 31 13.49 11.43 13.81
N GLN A 32 14.32 11.11 14.82
CA GLN A 32 15.65 11.70 14.95
C GLN A 32 16.60 11.26 13.84
N ASP A 33 16.55 9.99 13.44
CA ASP A 33 17.39 9.44 12.37
C ASP A 33 17.04 10.08 11.01
N ILE A 34 15.74 10.29 10.73
CA ILE A 34 15.30 11.05 9.55
C ILE A 34 15.80 12.49 9.62
N PHE A 35 15.65 13.14 10.77
CA PHE A 35 16.05 14.54 10.94
C PHE A 35 17.55 14.73 10.73
N ASP A 36 18.38 13.86 11.33
CA ASP A 36 19.83 13.88 11.20
C ASP A 36 20.29 13.60 9.75
N ALA A 37 19.56 12.76 9.01
CA ALA A 37 19.83 12.50 7.59
C ALA A 37 19.49 13.72 6.69
N VAL A 38 18.47 14.51 7.03
CA VAL A 38 18.00 15.63 6.19
C VAL A 38 18.74 16.94 6.49
N ILE A 39 19.16 17.18 7.74
CA ILE A 39 19.87 18.42 8.15
C ILE A 39 21.05 18.79 7.22
N PRO A 40 21.97 17.87 6.85
CA PRO A 40 23.13 18.20 6.01
C PRO A 40 22.76 18.70 4.61
N PHE A 41 21.55 18.42 4.12
CA PHE A 41 21.05 18.87 2.82
C PHE A 41 20.33 20.22 2.88
N LYS A 42 20.17 20.83 4.06
CA LYS A 42 19.59 22.17 4.19
C LYS A 42 20.52 23.22 3.56
N GLN A 43 20.28 23.56 2.29
CA GLN A 43 20.94 24.69 1.61
C GLN A 43 20.21 26.03 1.82
N VAL A 44 18.97 25.99 2.29
CA VAL A 44 18.11 27.13 2.58
C VAL A 44 17.45 26.85 3.93
N SER A 45 17.14 27.88 4.71
CA SER A 45 16.43 27.82 5.99
C SER A 45 14.98 27.32 5.83
N ALA A 46 14.82 26.11 5.33
CA ALA A 46 13.56 25.39 5.29
C ALA A 46 13.35 24.75 6.66
N ASP A 47 12.26 25.15 7.31
CA ASP A 47 11.73 24.45 8.46
C ASP A 47 11.04 23.18 7.93
N PHE A 48 11.33 22.04 8.55
CA PHE A 48 10.76 20.76 8.16
C PHE A 48 10.06 20.21 9.37
N ASP A 49 8.72 20.22 9.33
CA ASP A 49 7.90 19.55 10.30
C ASP A 49 7.60 18.14 9.80
N LEU A 50 7.97 17.14 10.59
CA LEU A 50 7.62 15.75 10.33
C LEU A 50 6.30 15.46 11.03
N PHE A 51 5.28 15.16 10.23
CA PHE A 51 3.92 14.90 10.69
C PHE A 51 3.53 13.47 10.32
N GLU A 52 2.80 12.81 11.22
CA GLU A 52 2.23 11.48 10.97
C GLU A 52 0.93 11.63 10.17
N PRO A 53 0.86 11.09 8.94
CA PRO A 53 -0.32 11.24 8.09
C PRO A 53 -1.55 10.58 8.72
N ALA A 54 -2.73 11.15 8.46
CA ALA A 54 -3.98 10.61 8.99
C ALA A 54 -4.47 9.44 8.14
N ALA A 55 -4.92 8.36 8.80
CA ALA A 55 -5.45 7.18 8.13
C ALA A 55 -6.92 7.37 7.74
N VAL A 56 -7.25 7.13 6.47
CA VAL A 56 -8.62 7.05 5.98
C VAL A 56 -8.98 5.59 5.76
N VAL A 57 -9.77 5.03 6.68
CA VAL A 57 -10.15 3.61 6.65
C VAL A 57 -11.28 3.38 5.63
N ILE A 58 -11.00 2.60 4.59
CA ILE A 58 -11.96 2.30 3.53
C ILE A 58 -12.39 0.84 3.59
N ALA A 59 -13.68 0.61 3.89
CA ALA A 59 -14.27 -0.72 3.79
C ALA A 59 -14.60 -1.05 2.32
N VAL A 60 -14.30 -2.28 1.92
CA VAL A 60 -14.48 -2.74 0.54
C VAL A 60 -15.45 -3.91 0.52
N THR A 61 -16.48 -3.82 -0.32
CA THR A 61 -17.36 -4.96 -0.62
C THR A 61 -17.37 -5.19 -2.12
N VAL A 62 -17.07 -6.42 -2.52
CA VAL A 62 -17.01 -6.83 -3.93
C VAL A 62 -17.91 -8.03 -4.19
N ASP A 63 -18.68 -7.94 -5.26
CA ASP A 63 -19.44 -9.03 -5.82
C ASP A 63 -18.65 -9.64 -6.98
N VAL A 64 -18.32 -10.92 -6.88
CA VAL A 64 -17.45 -11.61 -7.85
C VAL A 64 -18.20 -12.78 -8.47
N ALA A 65 -18.37 -12.76 -9.78
CA ALA A 65 -18.83 -13.92 -10.55
C ALA A 65 -17.62 -14.74 -11.00
N VAL A 66 -17.54 -15.98 -10.56
CA VAL A 66 -16.42 -16.90 -10.85
C VAL A 66 -16.76 -17.79 -12.04
N LYS A 67 -15.80 -17.95 -12.96
CA LYS A 67 -15.90 -18.85 -14.11
C LYS A 67 -16.07 -20.31 -13.66
N ASP A 68 -16.90 -21.07 -14.35
CA ASP A 68 -17.28 -22.45 -13.99
C ASP A 68 -16.12 -23.45 -13.85
N ASN A 69 -14.95 -23.16 -14.45
CA ASN A 69 -13.77 -24.03 -14.38
C ASN A 69 -12.83 -23.70 -13.19
N PHE A 70 -13.17 -22.70 -12.38
CA PHE A 70 -12.35 -22.25 -11.25
C PHE A 70 -13.05 -22.52 -9.93
N ARG A 71 -12.27 -22.79 -8.88
CA ARG A 71 -12.80 -22.99 -7.53
C ARG A 71 -13.08 -21.64 -6.87
N ARG A 72 -14.27 -21.51 -6.29
CA ARG A 72 -14.76 -20.25 -5.70
C ARG A 72 -13.86 -19.75 -4.58
N ASP A 73 -13.43 -20.66 -3.70
CA ASP A 73 -12.59 -20.31 -2.55
C ASP A 73 -11.22 -19.79 -2.98
N GLU A 74 -10.62 -20.40 -4.01
CA GLU A 74 -9.32 -20.00 -4.55
C GLU A 74 -9.39 -18.61 -5.19
N VAL A 75 -10.45 -18.32 -5.95
CA VAL A 75 -10.66 -17.00 -6.54
C VAL A 75 -10.95 -15.96 -5.45
N SER A 76 -11.75 -16.30 -4.44
CA SER A 76 -12.06 -15.38 -3.34
C SER A 76 -10.80 -15.03 -2.54
N GLN A 77 -9.94 -16.01 -2.26
CA GLN A 77 -8.66 -15.77 -1.59
C GLN A 77 -7.69 -14.93 -2.46
N ALA A 78 -7.69 -15.15 -3.77
CA ALA A 78 -6.89 -14.35 -4.70
C ALA A 78 -7.38 -12.89 -4.76
N VAL A 79 -8.71 -12.66 -4.74
CA VAL A 79 -9.30 -11.32 -4.65
C VAL A 79 -8.90 -10.63 -3.34
N ASP A 80 -9.01 -11.31 -2.20
CA ASP A 80 -8.61 -10.75 -0.90
C ASP A 80 -7.12 -10.36 -0.88
N THR A 81 -6.26 -11.26 -1.35
CA THR A 81 -4.81 -11.00 -1.47
C THR A 81 -4.50 -9.83 -2.40
N PHE A 82 -5.27 -9.70 -3.49
CA PHE A 82 -5.12 -8.59 -4.41
C PHE A 82 -5.53 -7.26 -3.78
N ILE A 83 -6.66 -7.22 -3.07
CA ILE A 83 -7.11 -6.03 -2.35
C ILE A 83 -6.07 -5.64 -1.30
N ASP A 84 -5.51 -6.58 -0.55
CA ASP A 84 -4.42 -6.31 0.39
C ASP A 84 -3.19 -5.69 -0.29
N SER A 85 -2.82 -6.25 -1.45
CA SER A 85 -1.71 -5.72 -2.23
C SER A 85 -2.00 -4.34 -2.82
N PHE A 86 -3.26 -4.06 -3.18
CA PHE A 86 -3.71 -2.78 -3.69
C PHE A 86 -3.50 -1.69 -2.64
N PHE A 87 -4.00 -1.86 -1.41
CA PHE A 87 -3.83 -0.87 -0.34
C PHE A 87 -2.37 -0.66 0.06
N ASN A 88 -1.56 -1.73 0.13
CA ASN A 88 -0.14 -1.64 0.50
C ASN A 88 0.75 -0.93 -0.54
N GLN A 89 0.28 -0.79 -1.79
CA GLN A 89 1.02 -0.12 -2.86
C GLN A 89 0.65 1.36 -3.00
N ARG A 90 -0.37 1.85 -2.26
CA ARG A 90 -0.85 3.23 -2.34
C ARG A 90 0.00 4.17 -1.49
N GLY A 91 0.24 5.36 -2.02
CA GLY A 91 0.96 6.43 -1.35
C GLY A 91 0.03 7.39 -0.60
N LEU A 92 0.61 8.52 -0.18
CA LEU A 92 -0.15 9.69 0.25
C LEU A 92 -0.82 10.35 -0.96
N ASP A 93 -1.94 11.04 -0.74
CA ASP A 93 -2.65 11.81 -1.79
C ASP A 93 -3.16 10.94 -2.96
N ASP A 94 -3.39 9.64 -2.74
CA ASP A 94 -3.85 8.71 -3.76
C ASP A 94 -5.32 8.33 -3.53
N ASP A 95 -6.19 8.89 -4.36
CA ASP A 95 -7.63 8.68 -4.29
C ASP A 95 -8.00 7.20 -4.47
N PHE A 96 -9.02 6.74 -3.72
CA PHE A 96 -9.62 5.44 -3.98
C PHE A 96 -10.65 5.56 -5.10
N LEU A 97 -10.32 4.99 -6.25
CA LEU A 97 -11.24 4.90 -7.38
C LEU A 97 -11.85 3.50 -7.46
N THR A 98 -13.17 3.41 -7.32
CA THR A 98 -13.95 2.18 -7.41
C THR A 98 -13.73 1.46 -8.74
N SER A 99 -13.80 2.22 -9.85
CA SER A 99 -13.57 1.72 -11.21
C SER A 99 -12.16 1.20 -11.47
N GLU A 100 -11.16 1.77 -10.79
CA GLU A 100 -9.77 1.32 -10.90
C GLU A 100 -9.60 -0.03 -10.22
N LEU A 101 -10.15 -0.19 -9.00
CA LEU A 101 -10.14 -1.46 -8.29
C LEU A 101 -10.85 -2.56 -9.10
N GLU A 102 -12.02 -2.28 -9.69
CA GLU A 102 -12.73 -3.22 -10.55
C GLU A 102 -11.88 -3.65 -11.75
N THR A 103 -11.30 -2.67 -12.46
CA THR A 103 -10.46 -2.91 -13.63
C THR A 103 -9.24 -3.76 -13.26
N PHE A 104 -8.62 -3.47 -12.14
CA PHE A 104 -7.43 -4.17 -11.69
C PHE A 104 -7.75 -5.58 -11.21
N LEU A 105 -8.83 -5.79 -10.47
CA LEU A 105 -9.29 -7.13 -10.09
C LEU A 105 -9.58 -7.97 -11.33
N PHE A 106 -10.33 -7.44 -12.28
CA PHE A 106 -10.69 -8.15 -13.51
C PHE A 106 -9.47 -8.54 -14.36
N ASN A 107 -8.47 -7.65 -14.44
CA ASN A 107 -7.28 -7.88 -15.27
C ASN A 107 -6.24 -8.78 -14.60
N ASN A 108 -6.12 -8.75 -13.26
CA ASN A 108 -5.03 -9.42 -12.54
C ASN A 108 -5.45 -10.70 -11.82
N VAL A 109 -6.74 -10.89 -11.51
CA VAL A 109 -7.23 -12.10 -10.84
C VAL A 109 -7.82 -13.06 -11.86
N GLN A 110 -7.17 -14.21 -12.03
CA GLN A 110 -7.66 -15.25 -12.93
C GLN A 110 -8.94 -15.90 -12.38
N GLY A 111 -9.83 -16.31 -13.28
CA GLY A 111 -11.08 -16.98 -12.91
C GLY A 111 -12.26 -16.04 -12.67
N ILE A 112 -12.05 -14.72 -12.62
CA ILE A 112 -13.15 -13.75 -12.60
C ILE A 112 -13.84 -13.70 -13.98
N GLN A 113 -15.16 -13.82 -13.98
CA GLN A 113 -16.02 -13.60 -15.13
C GLN A 113 -16.62 -12.19 -15.11
N ASN A 114 -17.01 -11.71 -13.94
CA ASN A 114 -17.53 -10.37 -13.72
C ASN A 114 -17.20 -9.93 -12.29
N VAL A 115 -17.03 -8.63 -12.07
CA VAL A 115 -16.77 -8.03 -10.77
C VAL A 115 -17.56 -6.73 -10.64
N GLY A 116 -18.03 -6.44 -9.43
CA GLY A 116 -18.61 -5.13 -9.08
C GLY A 116 -18.23 -4.75 -7.66
N VAL A 117 -17.78 -3.51 -7.47
CA VAL A 117 -17.53 -2.92 -6.15
C VAL A 117 -18.82 -2.26 -5.68
N THR A 118 -19.35 -2.69 -4.53
CA THR A 118 -20.59 -2.14 -3.95
C THR A 118 -20.33 -1.21 -2.76
N LEU A 119 -19.17 -1.37 -2.10
CA LEU A 119 -18.64 -0.42 -1.13
C LEU A 119 -17.15 -0.17 -1.41
N PRO A 120 -16.69 1.09 -1.33
CA PRO A 120 -17.46 2.30 -1.07
C PRO A 120 -18.45 2.65 -2.20
N ALA A 121 -19.55 3.34 -1.87
CA ALA A 121 -20.62 3.65 -2.83
C ALA A 121 -20.24 4.71 -3.88
N ALA A 122 -19.12 5.39 -3.66
CA ALA A 122 -18.50 6.36 -4.55
C ALA A 122 -16.99 6.34 -4.31
N ASP A 123 -16.25 6.97 -5.21
CA ASP A 123 -14.82 7.19 -5.05
C ASP A 123 -14.53 8.01 -3.78
N VAL A 124 -13.40 7.73 -3.13
CA VAL A 124 -12.99 8.38 -1.88
C VAL A 124 -11.77 9.23 -2.17
N THR A 125 -11.91 10.55 -2.00
CA THR A 125 -10.79 11.48 -2.12
C THR A 125 -9.90 11.38 -0.89
N ILE A 126 -8.59 11.27 -1.10
CA ILE A 126 -7.56 11.24 -0.06
C ILE A 126 -6.78 12.53 -0.14
N LEU A 127 -6.68 13.26 0.97
CA LEU A 127 -5.93 14.51 1.01
C LEU A 127 -4.41 14.26 1.06
N ALA A 128 -3.62 15.28 0.72
CA ALA A 128 -2.16 15.21 0.79
C ALA A 128 -1.59 14.89 2.18
N SER A 129 -2.36 15.13 3.24
CA SER A 129 -2.02 14.79 4.62
C SER A 129 -2.57 13.44 5.08
N GLU A 130 -3.18 12.68 4.18
CA GLU A 130 -3.90 11.44 4.47
C GLU A 130 -3.32 10.28 3.66
N TYR A 131 -3.47 9.07 4.20
CA TYR A 131 -3.22 7.84 3.48
C TYR A 131 -4.42 6.92 3.57
N MET A 132 -4.56 6.08 2.55
CA MET A 132 -5.59 5.06 2.49
C MET A 132 -5.22 3.87 3.39
N ASP A 133 -6.12 3.49 4.29
CA ASP A 133 -5.96 2.30 5.12
C ASP A 133 -7.09 1.29 4.86
N LYS A 134 -6.74 0.00 4.93
CA LYS A 134 -7.66 -1.08 4.60
C LYS A 134 -8.65 -1.30 5.73
N GLY A 135 -9.93 -1.09 5.44
CA GLY A 135 -11.03 -1.44 6.33
C GLY A 135 -11.43 -2.91 6.25
N VAL A 136 -12.67 -3.20 6.62
CA VAL A 136 -13.25 -4.55 6.47
C VAL A 136 -13.45 -4.84 4.98
N VAL A 137 -12.95 -6.00 4.54
CA VAL A 137 -13.15 -6.52 3.19
C VAL A 137 -14.20 -7.62 3.23
N THR A 138 -15.22 -7.50 2.36
CA THR A 138 -16.27 -8.51 2.18
C THR A 138 -16.30 -8.93 0.72
N ILE A 139 -16.23 -10.24 0.47
CA ILE A 139 -16.20 -10.82 -0.89
C ILE A 139 -17.40 -11.74 -1.04
N ASN A 140 -18.33 -11.34 -1.91
CA ASN A 140 -19.52 -12.12 -2.26
C ASN A 140 -19.26 -12.87 -3.57
N ALA A 141 -18.69 -14.07 -3.48
CA ALA A 141 -18.41 -14.89 -4.66
C ALA A 141 -19.60 -15.78 -5.05
N THR A 142 -19.95 -15.77 -6.33
CA THR A 142 -21.01 -16.60 -6.93
C THR A 142 -20.48 -17.37 -8.13
N GLY A 143 -21.16 -18.46 -8.52
CA GLY A 143 -20.70 -19.33 -9.62
C GLY A 143 -19.48 -20.20 -9.24
N GLY A 144 -18.78 -20.70 -10.26
CA GLY A 144 -17.60 -21.55 -10.07
C GLY A 144 -17.87 -22.91 -9.40
N ILE A 145 -16.80 -23.66 -9.21
CA ILE A 145 -16.80 -24.92 -8.48
C ILE A 145 -16.74 -24.64 -6.99
N SER A 146 -17.55 -25.37 -6.20
CA SER A 146 -17.53 -25.29 -4.74
C SER A 146 -16.29 -25.91 -4.10
#